data_AF-A0A0F9IRM6-F1
#
_entry.id   AF-A0A0F9IRM6-F1
#
_cell.length_a   1.000
_cell.length_b   1.000
_cell.length_c   1.000
_cell.angle_alpha   90.00
_cell.angle_beta   90.00
_cell.angle_gamma   90.00
#
_symmetry.space_group_name_H-M   'P 1'
#
loop_
_entity.id
_entity.type
_entity.pdbx_description
1 polymer ?
#
loop_
_entity_poly.entity_id
_entity_poly.type
_entity_poly.pdbx_seq_one_letter_code
_entity_poly.pdbx_strand_id
1 'polypeptide(L)'
;TWAHPSEMVRADSRLTLIVTETRTMRLQEITPEDCAAEGVILPLAEEATAARRQWEETARQRFIALWTIMYAVSGPKWDDNPDVLAITFIPYKFNIDAMGKEIVADG
;
A
#
# COMPACT_ATOMS: atom_id res chain seq x y z
N THR A 1 7.18 8.22 -26.25
CA THR A 1 6.71 6.83 -26.06
C THR A 1 6.95 6.50 -24.61
N TRP A 2 5.96 5.99 -23.88
CA TRP A 2 6.12 5.69 -22.45
C TRP A 2 6.90 4.38 -22.30
N ALA A 3 8.06 4.44 -21.64
CA ALA A 3 8.81 3.26 -21.21
C ALA A 3 8.23 2.77 -19.89
N HIS A 4 8.20 1.45 -19.67
CA HIS A 4 7.64 0.88 -18.45
C HIS A 4 8.40 1.41 -17.22
N PRO A 5 7.80 1.58 -16.02
CA PRO A 5 8.50 2.16 -14.87
C PRO A 5 9.72 1.36 -14.43
N SER A 6 9.77 0.06 -14.76
CA SER A 6 10.97 -0.79 -14.53
C SER A 6 12.15 -0.45 -15.45
N GLU A 7 11.91 0.24 -16.56
CA GLU A 7 12.93 0.74 -17.49
C GLU A 7 13.30 2.20 -17.20
N MET A 8 12.64 2.83 -16.21
CA MET A 8 12.91 4.20 -15.82
C MET A 8 14.31 4.29 -15.22
N VAL A 9 15.18 5.08 -15.87
CA VAL A 9 16.51 5.36 -15.33
C VAL A 9 16.39 6.16 -14.04
N ARG A 10 17.34 5.96 -13.12
CA ARG A 10 17.33 6.58 -11.79
C ARG A 10 17.18 8.10 -11.84
N ALA A 11 17.79 8.78 -12.82
CA ALA A 11 17.71 10.23 -13.00
C ALA A 11 16.27 10.75 -13.30
N ASP A 12 15.39 9.89 -13.81
CA ASP A 12 14.02 10.25 -14.19
C ASP A 12 12.99 9.92 -13.10
N SER A 13 13.40 9.28 -11.99
CA SER A 13 12.53 9.12 -10.83
C SER A 13 12.02 10.48 -10.33
N ARG A 14 10.76 10.49 -9.87
CA ARG A 14 10.07 11.65 -9.27
C ARG A 14 9.50 11.34 -7.87
N LEU A 15 9.66 10.10 -7.42
CA LEU A 15 9.15 9.62 -6.14
C LEU A 15 10.21 8.71 -5.52
N THR A 16 10.49 8.94 -4.25
CA THR A 16 11.38 8.13 -3.43
C THR A 16 10.59 7.61 -2.24
N LEU A 17 10.59 6.30 -2.03
CA LEU A 17 9.90 5.67 -0.89
C LEU A 17 10.96 5.17 0.08
N ILE A 18 10.92 5.65 1.33
CA ILE A 18 11.76 5.13 2.39
C ILE A 18 10.99 4.10 3.17
N VAL A 19 11.44 2.85 3.10
CA VAL A 19 10.89 1.77 3.92
C VAL A 19 11.22 2.03 5.37
N THR A 20 10.19 2.10 6.21
CA THR A 20 10.30 2.31 7.66
C THR A 20 10.07 1.02 8.44
N GLU A 21 9.34 0.07 7.86
CA GLU A 21 9.01 -1.19 8.52
C GLU A 21 8.75 -2.29 7.49
N THR A 22 9.08 -3.53 7.86
CA THR A 22 8.70 -4.73 7.11
C THR A 22 8.10 -5.76 8.06
N ARG A 23 6.94 -6.32 7.72
CA ARG A 23 6.27 -7.37 8.50
C ARG A 23 5.95 -8.55 7.60
N THR A 24 6.29 -9.77 8.02
CA THR A 24 5.78 -10.99 7.37
C THR A 24 4.51 -11.42 8.09
N MET A 25 3.42 -11.60 7.37
CA MET A 25 2.11 -11.92 7.94
C MET A 25 1.27 -12.77 6.98
N ARG A 26 0.21 -13.41 7.47
CA ARG A 26 -0.77 -14.04 6.59
C ARG A 26 -1.62 -12.98 5.90
N LEU A 27 -1.95 -13.16 4.62
CA LEU A 27 -2.76 -12.21 3.86
C LEU A 27 -4.08 -11.84 4.58
N GLN A 28 -4.75 -12.82 5.19
CA GLN A 28 -6.04 -12.59 5.86
C GLN A 28 -5.92 -11.94 7.25
N GLU A 29 -4.71 -11.75 7.77
CA GLU A 29 -4.42 -10.98 8.99
C GLU A 29 -4.40 -9.46 8.73
N ILE A 30 -4.60 -9.02 7.49
CA ILE A 30 -4.67 -7.61 7.12
C ILE A 30 -5.74 -6.86 7.93
N THR A 31 -5.38 -5.69 8.47
CA THR A 31 -6.30 -4.85 9.23
C THR A 31 -7.09 -3.90 8.32
N PRO A 32 -8.24 -3.37 8.77
CA PRO A 32 -8.95 -2.30 8.08
C PRO A 32 -8.08 -1.05 7.82
N GLU A 33 -7.18 -0.73 8.74
CA GLU A 33 -6.19 0.34 8.61
C GLU A 33 -5.20 0.05 7.48
N ASP A 34 -4.67 -1.17 7.40
CA ASP A 34 -3.80 -1.60 6.29
C ASP A 34 -4.57 -1.53 4.95
N CYS A 35 -5.85 -1.96 4.93
CA CYS A 35 -6.69 -1.85 3.73
C CYS A 35 -6.80 -0.38 3.28
N ALA A 36 -7.04 0.55 4.21
CA ALA A 36 -7.10 1.97 3.90
C ALA A 36 -5.75 2.53 3.41
N ALA A 37 -4.64 2.09 4.00
CA ALA A 37 -3.28 2.47 3.59
C ALA A 37 -2.92 1.98 2.17
N GLU A 38 -3.44 0.83 1.76
CA GLU A 38 -3.34 0.28 0.39
C GLU A 38 -4.23 1.04 -0.63
N GLY A 39 -4.94 2.08 -0.18
CA GLY A 39 -5.76 2.93 -1.04
C GLY A 39 -7.21 2.45 -1.18
N VAL A 40 -7.69 1.56 -0.31
CA VAL A 40 -9.12 1.24 -0.23
C VAL A 40 -9.88 2.46 0.30
N ILE A 41 -10.51 3.20 -0.61
CA ILE A 41 -11.36 4.34 -0.25
C ILE A 41 -12.68 3.80 0.29
N LEU A 42 -13.06 4.24 1.49
CA LEU A 42 -14.34 3.92 2.12
C LEU A 42 -15.13 5.20 2.33
N PRO A 43 -16.48 5.15 2.24
CA PRO A 43 -17.29 6.26 2.72
C PRO A 43 -17.00 6.50 4.21
N LEU A 44 -16.96 7.77 4.61
CA LEU A 44 -16.79 8.16 6.02
C LEU A 44 -17.88 7.47 6.85
N ALA A 45 -17.49 6.71 7.86
CA ALA A 45 -18.44 6.15 8.82
C ALA A 45 -18.89 7.29 9.75
N GLU A 46 -20.19 7.61 9.77
CA GLU A 46 -20.76 8.44 10.84
C GLU A 46 -20.59 7.72 12.20
N GLU A 47 -20.41 8.47 13.28
CA GLU A 47 -19.92 8.02 14.62
C GLU A 47 -20.83 7.06 15.41
N ALA A 48 -21.30 5.97 14.81
CA ALA A 48 -21.94 4.86 15.50
C ALA A 48 -21.03 3.62 15.48
N THR A 49 -20.94 2.87 16.59
CA THR A 49 -20.21 1.59 16.66
C THR A 49 -20.66 0.57 15.61
N ALA A 50 -21.94 0.59 15.23
CA ALA A 50 -22.44 -0.19 14.10
C ALA A 50 -21.82 0.23 12.76
N ALA A 51 -21.63 1.55 12.55
CA ALA A 51 -20.97 2.09 11.37
C ALA A 51 -19.49 1.72 11.34
N ARG A 52 -18.81 1.65 12.50
CA ARG A 52 -17.41 1.20 12.58
C ARG A 52 -17.24 -0.25 12.12
N ARG A 53 -18.01 -1.20 12.67
CA ARG A 53 -17.94 -2.60 12.25
C ARG A 53 -18.28 -2.79 10.76
N GLN A 54 -19.29 -2.05 10.28
CA GLN A 54 -19.65 -2.05 8.87
C GLN A 54 -18.50 -1.50 7.99
N TRP A 55 -17.82 -0.46 8.45
CA TRP A 55 -16.65 0.11 7.79
C TRP A 55 -15.50 -0.89 7.69
N GLU A 56 -15.17 -1.59 8.78
CA GLU A 56 -14.10 -2.59 8.83
C GLU A 56 -14.36 -3.75 7.86
N GLU A 57 -15.59 -4.28 7.85
CA GLU A 57 -15.99 -5.33 6.92
C GLU A 57 -15.93 -4.84 5.47
N THR A 58 -16.39 -3.61 5.21
CA THR A 58 -16.35 -3.02 3.86
C THR A 58 -14.90 -2.80 3.40
N ALA A 59 -13.99 -2.39 4.29
CA ALA A 59 -12.56 -2.24 4.02
C ALA A 59 -11.97 -3.54 3.50
N ARG A 60 -12.20 -4.61 4.27
CA ARG A 60 -11.70 -5.94 3.96
C ARG A 60 -12.29 -6.47 2.66
N GLN A 61 -13.59 -6.36 2.45
CA GLN A 61 -14.24 -6.80 1.21
C GLN A 61 -13.70 -6.07 -0.02
N ARG A 62 -13.47 -4.76 0.07
CA ARG A 62 -12.87 -4.00 -1.03
C ARG A 62 -11.42 -4.37 -1.28
N PHE A 63 -10.66 -4.65 -0.22
CA PHE A 63 -9.29 -5.16 -0.36
C PHE A 63 -9.26 -6.54 -1.04
N ILE A 64 -10.18 -7.45 -0.69
CA ILE A 64 -10.31 -8.76 -1.37
C ILE A 64 -10.54 -8.57 -2.87
N ALA A 65 -11.41 -7.64 -3.25
CA ALA A 65 -11.67 -7.32 -4.65
C ALA A 65 -10.41 -6.77 -5.35
N LEU A 66 -9.68 -5.84 -4.70
CA LEU A 66 -8.42 -5.30 -5.20
C LEU A 66 -7.38 -6.41 -5.42
N TRP A 67 -7.15 -7.24 -4.40
CA TRP A 67 -6.22 -8.38 -4.48
C TRP A 67 -6.57 -9.33 -5.63
N THR A 68 -7.86 -9.65 -5.75
CA THR A 68 -8.38 -10.54 -6.80
C THR A 68 -8.11 -9.97 -8.19
N ILE A 69 -8.23 -8.64 -8.38
CA ILE A 69 -7.91 -7.99 -9.65
C ILE A 69 -6.40 -8.02 -9.91
N MET A 70 -5.57 -7.71 -8.92
CA MET A 70 -4.11 -7.69 -9.05
C MET A 70 -3.53 -9.05 -9.47
N TYR A 71 -4.06 -10.13 -8.89
CA TYR A 71 -3.62 -11.50 -9.16
C TYR A 71 -4.61 -12.29 -10.04
N ALA A 72 -5.43 -11.60 -10.84
CA ALA A 72 -6.45 -12.22 -11.68
C ALA A 72 -5.83 -13.20 -12.69
N VAL A 73 -4.73 -12.79 -13.34
CA VAL A 73 -4.04 -13.57 -14.40
C VAL A 73 -3.18 -14.68 -13.81
N SER A 74 -2.40 -14.38 -12.78
CA SER A 74 -1.49 -15.32 -12.13
C SER A 74 -1.13 -14.84 -10.73
N GLY A 75 -0.83 -15.77 -9.83
CA GLY A 75 -0.43 -15.49 -8.46
C GLY A 75 -1.44 -16.01 -7.42
N PRO A 76 -1.11 -15.83 -6.13
CA PRO A 76 -1.89 -16.41 -5.03
C PRO A 76 -3.28 -15.78 -4.91
N LYS A 77 -4.28 -16.60 -4.63
CA LYS A 77 -5.66 -16.18 -4.41
C LYS A 77 -5.88 -15.83 -2.94
N TRP A 78 -6.94 -15.07 -2.66
CA TRP A 78 -7.31 -14.70 -1.30
C TRP A 78 -7.51 -15.91 -0.38
N ASP A 79 -8.17 -16.95 -0.91
CA ASP A 79 -8.48 -18.18 -0.17
C ASP A 79 -7.24 -19.03 0.15
N ASP A 80 -6.14 -18.87 -0.62
CA ASP A 80 -4.86 -19.50 -0.32
C ASP A 80 -4.22 -18.92 0.95
N ASN A 81 -4.66 -17.71 1.33
CA ASN A 81 -4.19 -16.96 2.49
C ASN A 81 -2.64 -16.90 2.58
N PRO A 82 -1.88 -16.60 1.52
CA PRO A 82 -0.42 -16.76 1.50
C PRO A 82 0.30 -15.95 2.59
N ASP A 83 1.57 -16.29 2.86
CA ASP A 83 2.47 -15.37 3.56
C ASP A 83 2.80 -14.19 2.65
N VAL A 84 2.67 -12.97 3.17
CA VAL A 84 2.94 -11.72 2.47
C VAL A 84 3.95 -10.89 3.25
N LEU A 85 4.71 -10.06 2.53
CA LEU A 85 5.58 -9.04 3.10
C LEU A 85 4.86 -7.69 3.03
N ALA A 86 4.33 -7.21 4.15
CA ALA A 86 3.78 -5.86 4.27
C ALA A 86 4.92 -4.86 4.47
N ILE A 87 4.95 -3.81 3.66
CA ILE A 87 6.01 -2.79 3.64
C ILE A 87 5.39 -1.45 3.99
N THR A 88 5.81 -0.85 5.11
CA THR A 88 5.46 0.52 5.46
C THR A 88 6.53 1.46 4.93
N PHE A 89 6.13 2.58 4.32
CA PHE A 89 7.06 3.56 3.79
C PHE A 89 6.59 5.00 3.94
N ILE A 90 7.55 5.93 3.93
CA ILE A 90 7.31 7.37 3.82
C ILE A 90 7.61 7.82 2.39
N PRO A 91 6.65 8.44 1.68
CA PRO A 91 6.86 8.95 0.33
C PRO A 91 7.48 10.35 0.34
N TYR A 92 8.55 10.52 -0.43
CA TYR A 92 9.17 11.81 -0.74
C TYR A 92 9.02 12.11 -2.23
N LYS A 93 8.43 13.26 -2.55
CA LYS A 93 8.09 13.66 -3.94
C LYS A 93 9.28 14.28 -4.68
N PHE A 94 10.42 13.63 -4.58
CA PHE A 94 11.64 14.02 -5.27
C PHE A 94 12.41 12.79 -5.77
N ASN A 95 13.38 13.04 -6.64
CA ASN A 95 14.34 12.05 -7.09
C ASN A 95 15.29 11.64 -5.95
N ILE A 96 15.58 10.35 -5.82
CA ILE A 96 16.42 9.81 -4.74
C ILE A 96 17.83 10.43 -4.66
N ASP A 97 18.37 10.93 -5.77
CA ASP A 97 19.68 11.60 -5.78
C ASP A 97 19.62 13.01 -5.15
N ALA A 98 18.43 13.60 -5.00
CA ALA A 98 18.22 14.83 -4.25
C ALA A 98 18.11 14.60 -2.72
N MET A 99 17.88 13.36 -2.29
CA MET A 99 17.53 13.05 -0.89
C MET A 99 18.59 13.45 0.14
N GLY A 100 19.88 13.26 -0.19
CA GLY A 100 20.99 13.65 0.70
C GLY A 100 21.10 15.15 0.96
N LYS A 101 20.40 15.98 0.17
CA LYS A 101 20.35 17.44 0.37
C LYS A 101 19.21 17.89 1.29
N GLU A 102 18.17 17.07 1.46
CA GLU A 102 16.99 17.42 2.29
C GLU A 102 17.06 16.81 3.70
N ILE A 103 17.58 15.59 3.90
CA ILE A 103 17.66 14.97 5.25
C ILE A 103 18.52 15.81 6.22
N VAL A 104 19.49 16.58 5.72
CA VAL A 104 20.36 17.46 6.54
C VAL A 104 19.67 18.77 6.92
N ALA A 105 18.55 19.14 6.28
CA ALA A 105 17.82 20.37 6.59
C ALA A 105 16.82 20.21 7.75
N ASP A 106 16.46 18.97 8.09
CA ASP A 106 15.46 18.63 9.10
C ASP A 106 16.04 17.96 10.38
N GLY A 107 17.38 17.92 10.52
CA GLY A 107 18.09 17.38 11.69
C GLY A 107 18.96 18.42 12.40
#